data_AF-A0A965E2Q7-F1
#
_entry.id   AF-A0A965E2Q7-F1
#
_cell.length_a   1.000
_cell.length_b   1.000
_cell.length_c   1.000
_cell.angle_alpha   90.00
_cell.angle_beta   90.00
_cell.angle_gamma   90.00
#
_symmetry.space_group_name_H-M   'P 1'
#
loop_
_entity.id
_entity.type
_entity.pdbx_description
1 polymer ?
#
loop_
_entity_poly.entity_id
_entity_poly.type
_entity_poly.pdbx_seq_one_letter_code
_entity_poly.pdbx_strand_id
1 'polypeptide(L)'
;MIYRLSAFFALTLLAMAGLDAFAQEAKDPISRYAMDLRCRTSTQVDFDKDAKKFGIEVYSDAYNNDGLYVSDSGSLTAVGSKLFKPGDGKGKEPLWRHGLTLTARKAGDKDWDKGKKVGLEVFRDEVNGNLLYVNELGQVSAAAADAVTDSTEKGKVKAPKWLHAMDLKVRKAGEKDFTKDTRKIGLEVFRDENNGNLIYISEAGSFGISAGKLQGELKGNEPKWQYGLELSVRKAGEAKFSKDTKKIGIEVFQDENNGSLIYITESGAVAIVPGKNAKTGDGKAKGPEFMHGMELAVRRAGERDFTKETKKISIEVYKDENNSNVIYIS
;
A
#
# COMPACT_ATOMS: atom_id res chain seq x y z
N MET A 1 23.44 16.99 10.47
CA MET A 1 22.35 16.00 10.60
C MET A 1 22.36 15.14 9.34
N ILE A 2 22.94 13.93 9.42
CA ILE A 2 23.05 13.03 8.25
C ILE A 2 21.69 12.34 8.12
N TYR A 3 20.85 12.76 7.17
CA TYR A 3 19.64 12.01 6.82
C TYR A 3 20.09 10.68 6.18
N ARG A 4 20.08 9.59 6.95
CA ARG A 4 20.11 8.25 6.36
C ARG A 4 18.85 8.14 5.49
N LEU A 5 19.04 8.03 4.18
CA LEU A 5 17.98 7.70 3.25
C LEU A 5 17.54 6.26 3.56
N SER A 6 16.59 6.11 4.49
CA SER A 6 15.93 4.83 4.72
C SER A 6 15.13 4.52 3.46
N ALA A 7 15.59 3.54 2.67
CA ALA A 7 14.80 2.99 1.59
C ALA A 7 13.54 2.37 2.21
N PHE A 8 12.40 3.03 2.03
CA PHE A 8 11.09 2.46 2.35
C PHE A 8 10.75 1.48 1.24
N PHE A 9 10.61 0.21 1.60
CA PHE A 9 10.08 -0.82 0.70
C PHE A 9 8.57 -0.60 0.57
N ALA A 10 8.06 -0.72 -0.64
CA ALA A 10 6.62 -0.61 -0.90
C ALA A 10 6.07 -2.00 -1.22
N LEU A 11 5.00 -2.38 -0.52
CA LEU A 11 4.28 -3.63 -0.71
C LEU A 11 2.82 -3.30 -0.99
N THR A 12 2.21 -3.96 -1.97
CA THR A 12 0.81 -3.81 -2.34
C THR A 12 0.25 -5.12 -2.84
N LEU A 13 -1.05 -5.34 -2.67
CA LEU A 13 -1.68 -6.61 -3.01
C LEU A 13 -3.05 -6.45 -3.66
N LEU A 14 -3.43 -7.39 -4.53
CA LEU A 14 -4.69 -7.39 -5.26
C LEU A 14 -5.22 -8.79 -5.57
N ALA A 15 -6.47 -9.13 -5.27
CA ALA A 15 -7.06 -10.46 -5.54
C ALA A 15 -7.53 -10.67 -7.00
N MET A 16 -7.00 -11.67 -7.74
CA MET A 16 -7.43 -12.04 -9.12
C MET A 16 -7.46 -13.57 -9.34
N ALA A 17 -8.40 -14.09 -10.14
CA ALA A 17 -8.50 -15.53 -10.48
C ALA A 17 -7.73 -15.86 -11.77
N GLY A 18 -7.03 -17.00 -11.78
CA GLY A 18 -5.84 -17.28 -12.61
C GLY A 18 -6.00 -17.43 -14.13
N LEU A 19 -4.86 -17.21 -14.81
CA LEU A 19 -4.55 -17.54 -16.20
C LEU A 19 -3.26 -18.38 -16.21
N ASP A 20 -3.14 -19.33 -17.14
CA ASP A 20 -1.98 -20.22 -17.30
C ASP A 20 -0.73 -19.47 -17.81
N ALA A 21 0.44 -19.74 -17.21
CA ALA A 21 1.69 -19.04 -17.47
C ALA A 21 2.52 -19.70 -18.59
N PHE A 22 2.44 -19.14 -19.81
CA PHE A 22 3.52 -19.25 -20.80
C PHE A 22 4.45 -18.03 -20.66
N ALA A 23 5.74 -18.21 -20.95
CA ALA A 23 6.73 -17.13 -20.96
C ALA A 23 6.40 -16.08 -22.04
N GLN A 24 5.48 -15.17 -21.70
CA GLN A 24 5.13 -14.02 -22.52
C GLN A 24 6.32 -13.05 -22.53
N GLU A 25 6.60 -12.47 -23.70
CA GLU A 25 7.51 -11.33 -23.80
C GLU A 25 7.12 -10.26 -22.78
N ALA A 26 8.13 -9.70 -22.11
CA ALA A 26 7.99 -8.59 -21.17
C ALA A 26 7.20 -7.46 -21.84
N LYS A 27 5.97 -7.21 -21.40
CA LYS A 27 5.21 -6.04 -21.86
C LYS A 27 5.50 -4.87 -20.94
N ASP A 28 5.87 -3.75 -21.53
CA ASP A 28 6.08 -2.53 -20.77
C ASP A 28 4.76 -2.05 -20.15
N PRO A 29 4.80 -1.57 -18.89
CA PRO A 29 3.64 -0.98 -18.24
C PRO A 29 3.20 0.29 -18.98
N ILE A 30 1.89 0.52 -19.03
CA ILE A 30 1.31 1.62 -19.81
C ILE A 30 1.16 2.83 -18.89
N SER A 31 1.99 3.86 -19.08
CA SER A 31 1.79 5.16 -18.41
C SER A 31 0.44 5.75 -18.84
N ARG A 32 -0.38 6.13 -17.86
CA ARG A 32 -1.71 6.70 -18.08
C ARG A 32 -1.67 8.22 -17.93
N TYR A 33 -1.26 8.70 -16.76
CA TYR A 33 -1.17 10.12 -16.44
C TYR A 33 -0.36 10.27 -15.14
N ALA A 34 -0.12 11.53 -14.74
CA ALA A 34 0.43 11.85 -13.43
C ALA A 34 -0.38 12.95 -12.76
N MET A 35 -0.15 13.10 -11.46
CA MET A 35 -0.67 14.19 -10.64
C MET A 35 0.30 14.53 -9.51
N ASP A 36 0.18 15.75 -8.98
CA ASP A 36 0.83 16.14 -7.73
C ASP A 36 -0.18 15.98 -6.58
N LEU A 37 0.20 15.26 -5.52
CA LEU A 37 -0.55 15.27 -4.26
C LEU A 37 0.19 16.08 -3.21
N ARG A 38 -0.55 16.83 -2.39
CA ARG A 38 0.00 17.56 -1.25
C ARG A 38 -0.31 16.82 0.05
N CYS A 39 0.63 16.81 0.97
CA CYS A 39 0.40 16.30 2.32
C CYS A 39 0.95 17.27 3.36
N ARG A 40 0.12 17.55 4.37
CA ARG A 40 0.55 18.27 5.56
C ARG A 40 1.37 17.35 6.46
N THR A 41 2.22 17.95 7.28
CA THR A 41 2.77 17.22 8.41
C THR A 41 1.71 17.03 9.50
N SER A 42 1.92 16.06 10.39
CA SER A 42 1.06 15.84 11.55
C SER A 42 0.96 17.03 12.52
N THR A 43 1.88 17.99 12.40
CA THR A 43 1.93 19.23 13.20
C THR A 43 1.38 20.45 12.47
N GLN A 44 1.13 20.36 11.17
CA GLN A 44 0.60 21.46 10.37
C GLN A 44 -0.92 21.50 10.47
N VAL A 45 -1.45 22.65 10.89
CA VAL A 45 -2.89 22.83 11.13
C VAL A 45 -3.66 23.02 9.82
N ASP A 46 -3.13 23.82 8.89
CA ASP A 46 -3.84 24.22 7.68
C ASP A 46 -3.33 23.53 6.43
N PHE A 47 -4.24 23.16 5.51
CA PHE A 47 -3.87 22.61 4.21
C PHE A 47 -3.66 23.76 3.24
N ASP A 48 -2.40 24.08 3.00
CA ASP A 48 -2.00 25.25 2.23
C ASP A 48 -0.99 24.90 1.13
N LYS A 49 -0.47 25.94 0.47
CA LYS A 49 0.50 25.82 -0.61
C LYS A 49 1.90 25.41 -0.14
N ASP A 50 2.17 25.41 1.16
CA ASP A 50 3.46 25.05 1.75
C ASP A 50 3.48 23.57 2.17
N ALA A 51 2.32 22.90 2.17
CA ALA A 51 2.20 21.45 2.28
C ALA A 51 3.08 20.76 1.23
N LYS A 52 3.84 19.76 1.69
CA LYS A 52 4.81 19.02 0.87
C LYS A 52 4.10 18.34 -0.30
N LYS A 53 4.68 18.44 -1.49
CA LYS A 53 4.16 17.78 -2.69
C LYS A 53 4.87 16.45 -2.97
N PHE A 54 4.13 15.53 -3.58
CA PHE A 54 4.60 14.25 -4.08
C PHE A 54 4.07 14.04 -5.50
N GLY A 55 4.96 13.73 -6.44
CA GLY A 55 4.57 13.29 -7.77
C GLY A 55 4.02 11.88 -7.70
N ILE A 56 2.84 11.64 -8.29
CA ILE A 56 2.23 10.32 -8.42
C ILE A 56 2.09 10.00 -9.90
N GLU A 57 2.70 8.92 -10.35
CA GLU A 57 2.44 8.33 -11.66
C GLU A 57 1.36 7.27 -11.57
N VAL A 58 0.49 7.25 -12.57
CA VAL A 58 -0.53 6.23 -12.73
C VAL A 58 -0.21 5.37 -13.94
N TYR A 59 -0.08 4.06 -13.71
CA TYR A 59 0.20 3.06 -14.73
C TYR A 59 -0.93 2.05 -14.84
N SER A 60 -0.98 1.32 -15.96
CA SER A 60 -1.60 0.00 -16.01
C SER A 60 -0.53 -1.07 -16.17
N ASP A 61 -0.63 -2.12 -15.37
CA ASP A 61 0.10 -3.35 -15.62
C ASP A 61 -0.40 -3.97 -16.93
N ALA A 62 0.52 -4.23 -17.86
CA ALA A 62 0.19 -4.73 -19.20
C ALA A 62 -0.28 -6.19 -19.23
N TYR A 63 -0.11 -6.96 -18.16
CA TYR A 63 -0.51 -8.36 -18.07
C TYR A 63 -1.92 -8.54 -17.55
N ASN A 64 -2.26 -7.84 -16.46
CA ASN A 64 -3.52 -8.01 -15.75
C ASN A 64 -4.42 -6.77 -15.78
N ASN A 65 -3.94 -5.66 -16.36
CA ASN A 65 -4.62 -4.36 -16.47
C ASN A 65 -4.93 -3.69 -15.13
N ASP A 66 -4.26 -4.08 -14.05
CA ASP A 66 -4.41 -3.40 -12.77
C ASP A 66 -3.87 -1.98 -12.85
N GLY A 67 -4.54 -1.05 -12.18
CA GLY A 67 -4.08 0.32 -12.05
C GLY A 67 -3.06 0.43 -10.94
N LEU A 68 -1.89 0.98 -11.23
CA LEU A 68 -0.82 1.20 -10.26
C LEU A 68 -0.66 2.70 -10.01
N TYR A 69 -0.62 3.12 -8.75
CA TYR A 69 -0.24 4.47 -8.36
C TYR A 69 1.12 4.39 -7.70
N VAL A 70 2.09 5.15 -8.19
CA VAL A 70 3.46 5.10 -7.71
C VAL A 70 3.94 6.50 -7.39
N SER A 71 4.34 6.73 -6.15
CA SER A 71 4.83 8.03 -5.71
C SER A 71 6.33 8.18 -5.93
N ASP A 72 6.78 9.42 -6.09
CA ASP A 72 8.20 9.77 -6.21
C ASP A 72 9.05 9.36 -5.00
N SER A 73 8.42 9.13 -3.85
CA SER A 73 9.06 8.56 -2.66
C SER A 73 9.43 7.08 -2.83
N GLY A 74 8.80 6.36 -3.75
CA GLY A 74 8.97 4.91 -3.94
C GLY A 74 7.78 4.09 -3.49
N SER A 75 6.76 4.69 -2.87
CA SER A 75 5.54 3.97 -2.47
C SER A 75 4.71 3.60 -3.69
N LEU A 76 4.07 2.44 -3.64
CA LEU A 76 3.14 2.00 -4.66
C LEU A 76 1.84 1.48 -4.02
N THR A 77 0.76 1.51 -4.80
CA THR A 77 -0.54 0.89 -4.49
C THR A 77 -1.22 0.47 -5.80
N ALA A 78 -2.12 -0.51 -5.73
CA ALA A 78 -2.72 -1.15 -6.89
C ALA A 78 -4.22 -1.24 -6.70
N VAL A 79 -4.95 -1.00 -7.79
CA VAL A 79 -6.40 -1.14 -7.87
C VAL A 79 -6.69 -2.11 -9.00
N GLY A 80 -7.50 -3.13 -8.71
CA GLY A 80 -7.67 -4.22 -9.65
C GLY A 80 -8.38 -3.81 -10.90
N SER A 81 -8.04 -4.43 -12.02
CA SER A 81 -8.53 -4.06 -13.35
C SER A 81 -10.05 -3.94 -13.46
N LYS A 82 -10.81 -4.77 -12.72
CA LYS A 82 -12.28 -4.68 -12.66
C LYS A 82 -12.82 -3.41 -11.99
N LEU A 83 -12.00 -2.77 -11.17
CA LEU A 83 -12.31 -1.58 -10.38
C LEU A 83 -11.54 -0.35 -10.85
N PHE A 84 -10.50 -0.53 -11.68
CA PHE A 84 -9.67 0.54 -12.20
C PHE A 84 -10.18 1.01 -13.55
N LYS A 85 -10.34 2.34 -13.69
CA LYS A 85 -10.75 2.98 -14.93
C LYS A 85 -9.55 3.81 -15.42
N PRO A 86 -8.83 3.39 -16.48
CA PRO A 86 -7.54 4.00 -16.85
C PRO A 86 -7.63 5.45 -17.37
N GLY A 87 -8.84 5.97 -17.64
CA GLY A 87 -9.02 7.27 -18.28
C GLY A 87 -8.65 7.29 -19.76
N ASP A 88 -8.68 8.49 -20.36
CA ASP A 88 -8.30 8.76 -21.76
C ASP A 88 -6.83 9.18 -21.90
N GLY A 89 -6.04 9.04 -20.83
CA GLY A 89 -4.65 9.48 -20.75
C GLY A 89 -4.46 10.97 -20.41
N LYS A 90 -5.55 11.73 -20.22
CA LYS A 90 -5.47 13.12 -19.76
C LYS A 90 -5.60 13.16 -18.24
N GLY A 91 -4.48 13.45 -17.58
CA GLY A 91 -4.49 13.73 -16.15
C GLY A 91 -5.44 14.89 -15.81
N LYS A 92 -6.07 14.79 -14.65
CA LYS A 92 -6.85 15.89 -14.05
C LYS A 92 -6.28 16.21 -12.69
N GLU A 93 -6.40 17.47 -12.28
CA GLU A 93 -6.04 17.88 -10.93
C GLU A 93 -6.89 17.07 -9.92
N PRO A 94 -6.24 16.42 -8.93
CA PRO A 94 -6.95 15.63 -7.94
C PRO A 94 -7.74 16.55 -7.01
N LEU A 95 -8.96 16.16 -6.68
CA LEU A 95 -9.82 16.92 -5.78
C LEU A 95 -9.47 16.56 -4.33
N TRP A 96 -8.89 17.50 -3.58
CA TRP A 96 -8.71 17.33 -2.13
C TRP A 96 -10.07 17.16 -1.43
N ARG A 97 -10.16 16.18 -0.52
CA ARG A 97 -11.37 15.86 0.24
C ARG A 97 -11.25 16.28 1.69
N HIS A 98 -10.23 15.76 2.38
CA HIS A 98 -9.99 16.03 3.81
C HIS A 98 -8.61 15.55 4.25
N GLY A 99 -8.19 16.01 5.43
CA GLY A 99 -6.97 15.56 6.08
C GLY A 99 -7.24 14.90 7.44
N LEU A 100 -6.35 13.99 7.81
CA LEU A 100 -6.40 13.18 9.03
C LEU A 100 -5.03 13.22 9.72
N THR A 101 -5.03 13.08 11.04
CA THR A 101 -3.82 12.82 11.82
C THR A 101 -3.99 11.48 12.52
N LEU A 102 -3.10 10.54 12.23
CA LEU A 102 -3.09 9.21 12.82
C LEU A 102 -1.98 9.10 13.84
N THR A 103 -2.13 8.18 14.80
CA THR A 103 -1.09 7.82 15.76
C THR A 103 -0.72 6.36 15.54
N ALA A 104 0.56 6.05 15.43
CA ALA A 104 1.08 4.69 15.32
C ALA A 104 2.04 4.39 16.47
N ARG A 105 1.71 3.40 17.30
CA ARG A 105 2.56 2.97 18.41
C ARG A 105 3.50 1.84 18.00
N LYS A 106 4.60 1.71 18.75
CA LYS A 106 5.49 0.56 18.63
C LYS A 106 4.84 -0.68 19.22
N ALA A 107 5.24 -1.85 18.75
CA ALA A 107 4.77 -3.11 19.32
C ALA A 107 4.98 -3.16 20.84
N GLY A 108 3.95 -3.56 21.58
CA GLY A 108 3.94 -3.66 23.04
C GLY A 108 3.82 -2.34 23.79
N ASP A 109 3.83 -1.19 23.11
CA ASP A 109 3.64 0.11 23.76
C ASP A 109 2.15 0.34 24.06
N LYS A 110 1.87 0.62 25.34
CA LYS A 110 0.51 0.89 25.83
C LYS A 110 0.21 2.38 25.90
N ASP A 111 1.25 3.21 25.84
CA ASP A 111 1.15 4.65 26.00
C ASP A 111 0.79 5.32 24.67
N TRP A 112 -0.43 5.88 24.59
CA TRP A 112 -0.91 6.54 23.38
C TRP A 112 -0.09 7.77 23.01
N ASP A 113 0.39 8.52 24.01
CA ASP A 113 1.06 9.79 23.80
C ASP A 113 2.49 9.61 23.26
N LYS A 114 3.05 8.41 23.36
CA LYS A 114 4.34 8.03 22.76
C LYS A 114 4.23 7.63 21.29
N GLY A 115 3.01 7.43 20.78
CA GLY A 115 2.80 7.05 19.40
C GLY A 115 3.29 8.12 18.43
N LYS A 116 3.87 7.70 17.31
CA LYS A 116 4.27 8.60 16.23
C LYS A 116 3.01 9.14 15.56
N LYS A 117 2.86 10.46 15.53
CA LYS A 117 1.81 11.12 14.74
C LYS A 117 2.20 11.17 13.26
N VAL A 118 1.24 10.93 12.38
CA VAL A 118 1.42 10.93 10.92
C VAL A 118 0.28 11.71 10.28
N GLY A 119 0.62 12.74 9.51
CA GLY A 119 -0.34 13.49 8.68
C GLY A 119 -0.71 12.66 7.44
N LEU A 120 -2.00 12.65 7.10
CA LEU A 120 -2.57 11.89 6.00
C LEU A 120 -3.61 12.75 5.27
N GLU A 121 -3.51 12.87 3.96
CA GLU A 121 -4.46 13.62 3.14
C GLU A 121 -5.19 12.68 2.19
N VAL A 122 -6.46 12.97 1.94
CA VAL A 122 -7.35 12.18 1.09
C VAL A 122 -7.75 13.02 -0.12
N PHE A 123 -7.51 12.48 -1.29
CA PHE A 123 -7.84 13.07 -2.58
C PHE A 123 -8.78 12.15 -3.34
N ARG A 124 -9.58 12.71 -4.23
CA ARG A 124 -10.27 11.98 -5.27
C ARG A 124 -9.54 12.17 -6.59
N ASP A 125 -9.18 11.06 -7.21
CA ASP A 125 -8.71 11.06 -8.59
C ASP A 125 -9.89 11.37 -9.52
N GLU A 126 -9.91 12.56 -10.13
CA GLU A 126 -11.00 13.02 -10.99
C GLU A 126 -11.05 12.31 -12.37
N VAL A 127 -10.07 11.45 -12.67
CA VAL A 127 -10.07 10.61 -13.88
C VAL A 127 -10.92 9.36 -13.67
N ASN A 128 -10.80 8.70 -12.52
CA ASN A 128 -11.41 7.38 -12.28
C ASN A 128 -12.31 7.29 -11.04
N GLY A 129 -12.31 8.33 -10.20
CA GLY A 129 -13.11 8.46 -9.00
C GLY A 129 -12.55 7.76 -7.76
N ASN A 130 -11.37 7.12 -7.85
CA ASN A 130 -10.74 6.46 -6.71
C ASN A 130 -10.36 7.47 -5.63
N LEU A 131 -10.38 7.04 -4.37
CA LEU A 131 -9.82 7.83 -3.28
C LEU A 131 -8.35 7.46 -3.09
N LEU A 132 -7.49 8.47 -3.12
CA LEU A 132 -6.06 8.36 -2.89
C LEU A 132 -5.74 8.94 -1.52
N TYR A 133 -5.11 8.13 -0.69
CA TYR A 133 -4.57 8.53 0.59
C TYR A 133 -3.07 8.74 0.43
N VAL A 134 -2.54 9.87 0.90
CA VAL A 134 -1.10 10.15 0.90
C VAL A 134 -0.65 10.67 2.26
N ASN A 135 0.45 10.14 2.81
CA ASN A 135 0.98 10.60 4.09
C ASN A 135 2.19 11.55 3.93
N GLU A 136 2.62 12.16 5.04
CA GLU A 136 3.75 13.10 5.08
C GLU A 136 5.11 12.49 4.65
N LEU A 137 5.19 11.15 4.57
CA LEU A 137 6.34 10.40 4.08
C LEU A 137 6.28 10.14 2.57
N GLY A 138 5.16 10.47 1.91
CA GLY A 138 4.91 10.22 0.50
C GLY A 138 4.41 8.81 0.21
N GLN A 139 3.94 8.09 1.23
CA GLN A 139 3.31 6.79 1.01
C GLN A 139 1.90 6.97 0.48
N VAL A 140 1.51 6.12 -0.46
CA VAL A 140 0.23 6.19 -1.17
C VAL A 140 -0.53 4.88 -1.02
N SER A 141 -1.84 4.97 -0.78
CA SER A 141 -2.77 3.83 -0.87
C SER A 141 -4.05 4.29 -1.55
N ALA A 142 -4.64 3.43 -2.37
CA ALA A 142 -5.86 3.73 -3.11
C ALA A 142 -7.04 2.88 -2.62
N ALA A 143 -8.23 3.46 -2.69
CA ALA A 143 -9.48 2.75 -2.53
C ALA A 143 -10.37 2.99 -3.76
N ALA A 144 -10.83 1.91 -4.37
CA ALA A 144 -11.58 1.96 -5.61
C ALA A 144 -12.89 2.75 -5.47
N ALA A 145 -13.21 3.58 -6.46
CA ALA A 145 -14.40 4.43 -6.49
C ALA A 145 -15.69 3.67 -6.15
N ASP A 146 -15.87 2.50 -6.77
CA ASP A 146 -17.08 1.69 -6.63
C ASP A 146 -17.17 1.05 -5.22
N ALA A 147 -16.05 0.93 -4.52
CA ALA A 147 -15.93 0.33 -3.19
C ALA A 147 -15.99 1.35 -2.03
N VAL A 148 -16.03 2.65 -2.32
CA VAL A 148 -16.04 3.72 -1.29
C VAL A 148 -17.32 4.55 -1.35
N THR A 149 -17.61 5.23 -0.26
CA THR A 149 -18.65 6.27 -0.20
C THR A 149 -17.94 7.59 -0.05
N ASP A 150 -18.05 8.46 -1.05
CA ASP A 150 -17.48 9.80 -0.98
C ASP A 150 -18.50 10.77 -0.36
N SER A 151 -18.68 10.67 0.96
CA SER A 151 -19.68 11.42 1.73
C SER A 151 -19.13 12.67 2.40
N THR A 152 -17.97 13.19 1.97
CA THR A 152 -17.47 14.48 2.48
C THR A 152 -18.41 15.60 2.03
N GLU A 153 -19.46 15.82 2.82
CA GLU A 153 -20.32 16.99 2.73
C GLU A 153 -19.48 18.23 3.04
N LYS A 154 -19.76 19.33 2.34
CA LYS A 154 -19.14 20.62 2.59
C LYS A 154 -19.53 21.10 4.00
N GLY A 155 -18.74 20.80 5.04
CA GLY A 155 -19.00 21.43 6.34
C GLY A 155 -18.22 20.97 7.56
N LYS A 156 -17.79 19.71 7.69
CA LYS A 156 -17.00 19.30 8.87
C LYS A 156 -16.24 18.00 8.63
N VAL A 157 -14.91 18.12 8.48
CA VAL A 157 -14.04 16.95 8.51
C VAL A 157 -14.14 16.30 9.89
N LYS A 158 -14.43 15.01 9.92
CA LYS A 158 -14.46 14.21 11.14
C LYS A 158 -13.07 13.64 11.41
N ALA A 159 -12.65 13.68 12.67
CA ALA A 159 -11.42 13.02 13.10
C ALA A 159 -11.53 11.49 12.89
N PRO A 160 -10.41 10.82 12.61
CA PRO A 160 -10.41 9.36 12.48
C PRO A 160 -10.73 8.72 13.84
N LYS A 161 -11.55 7.67 13.82
CA LYS A 161 -11.89 6.91 15.03
C LYS A 161 -10.92 5.74 15.16
N TRP A 162 -10.12 5.72 16.22
CA TRP A 162 -9.33 4.54 16.56
C TRP A 162 -10.25 3.35 16.90
N LEU A 163 -9.91 2.15 16.41
CA LEU A 163 -10.68 0.94 16.63
C LEU A 163 -9.94 -0.05 17.53
N HIS A 164 -8.77 -0.50 17.08
CA HIS A 164 -7.98 -1.52 17.75
C HIS A 164 -6.51 -1.47 17.29
N ALA A 165 -5.67 -2.24 17.97
CA ALA A 165 -4.24 -2.37 17.70
C ALA A 165 -3.83 -3.84 17.66
N MET A 166 -2.72 -4.13 16.97
CA MET A 166 -2.16 -5.47 16.82
C MET A 166 -0.64 -5.42 16.91
N ASP A 167 -0.04 -6.44 17.54
CA ASP A 167 1.41 -6.67 17.54
C ASP A 167 1.72 -7.87 16.64
N LEU A 168 2.17 -7.61 15.42
CA LEU A 168 2.39 -8.66 14.42
C LEU A 168 3.84 -9.16 14.47
N LYS A 169 4.05 -10.46 14.68
CA LYS A 169 5.38 -11.08 14.55
C LYS A 169 5.76 -11.17 13.08
N VAL A 170 6.94 -10.69 12.70
CA VAL A 170 7.38 -10.68 11.29
C VAL A 170 8.78 -11.25 11.18
N ARG A 171 8.91 -12.37 10.46
CA ARG A 171 10.20 -12.99 10.18
C ARG A 171 10.95 -12.19 9.12
N LYS A 172 12.26 -12.16 9.26
CA LYS A 172 13.13 -11.70 8.16
C LYS A 172 13.28 -12.78 7.08
N ALA A 173 13.72 -12.39 5.89
CA ALA A 173 14.10 -13.37 4.87
C ALA A 173 15.12 -14.38 5.43
N GLY A 174 14.91 -15.66 5.16
CA GLY A 174 15.71 -16.79 5.65
C GLY A 174 15.41 -17.28 7.08
N GLU A 175 14.55 -16.60 7.85
CA GLU A 175 14.12 -17.08 9.16
C GLU A 175 12.99 -18.11 9.02
N LYS A 176 13.24 -19.34 9.49
CA LYS A 176 12.32 -20.47 9.30
C LYS A 176 11.17 -20.49 10.30
N ASP A 177 11.44 -20.19 11.55
CA ASP A 177 10.49 -20.33 12.66
C ASP A 177 10.36 -19.03 13.44
N PHE A 178 9.19 -18.79 14.03
CA PHE A 178 9.04 -17.72 15.01
C PHE A 178 9.81 -18.06 16.28
N THR A 179 10.79 -17.24 16.61
CA THR A 179 11.56 -17.32 17.85
C THR A 179 11.11 -16.21 18.81
N LYS A 180 11.72 -16.18 20.00
CA LYS A 180 11.58 -15.05 20.93
C LYS A 180 12.20 -13.75 20.38
N ASP A 181 13.13 -13.87 19.45
CA ASP A 181 13.88 -12.77 18.86
C ASP A 181 13.25 -12.27 17.54
N THR A 182 12.21 -12.96 17.05
CA THR A 182 11.43 -12.48 15.90
C THR A 182 10.86 -11.11 16.22
N ARG A 183 11.12 -10.14 15.34
CA ARG A 183 10.61 -8.78 15.46
C ARG A 183 9.08 -8.77 15.55
N LYS A 184 8.55 -7.90 16.42
CA LYS A 184 7.14 -7.50 16.40
C LYS A 184 7.01 -6.10 15.81
N ILE A 185 5.96 -5.87 15.04
CA ILE A 185 5.61 -4.55 14.49
C ILE A 185 4.22 -4.18 14.99
N GLY A 186 4.11 -2.99 15.60
CA GLY A 186 2.83 -2.43 16.02
C GLY A 186 2.03 -1.97 14.80
N LEU A 187 0.73 -2.29 14.80
CA LEU A 187 -0.21 -1.91 13.75
C LEU A 187 -1.49 -1.35 14.38
N GLU A 188 -1.85 -0.13 14.04
CA GLU A 188 -3.05 0.54 14.53
C GLU A 188 -4.11 0.57 13.42
N VAL A 189 -5.38 0.41 13.81
CA VAL A 189 -6.52 0.43 12.88
C VAL A 189 -7.45 1.58 13.23
N PHE A 190 -7.68 2.44 12.25
CA PHE A 190 -8.59 3.58 12.34
C PHE A 190 -9.74 3.43 11.35
N ARG A 191 -10.89 4.01 11.68
CA ARG A 191 -11.98 4.27 10.75
C ARG A 191 -11.92 5.74 10.31
N ASP A 192 -11.86 5.97 9.01
CA ASP A 192 -12.09 7.27 8.43
C ASP A 192 -13.60 7.56 8.46
N GLU A 193 -14.04 8.34 9.43
CA GLU A 193 -15.46 8.67 9.66
C GLU A 193 -16.09 9.50 8.51
N ASN A 194 -15.28 9.95 7.54
CA ASN A 194 -15.75 10.73 6.39
C ASN A 194 -16.21 9.85 5.21
N ASN A 195 -15.75 8.60 5.12
CA ASN A 195 -16.07 7.66 4.03
C ASN A 195 -16.22 6.19 4.46
N GLY A 196 -15.98 5.87 5.73
CA GLY A 196 -16.12 4.54 6.32
C GLY A 196 -14.96 3.57 6.04
N ASN A 197 -13.90 3.99 5.35
CA ASN A 197 -12.73 3.15 5.09
C ASN A 197 -11.97 2.83 6.39
N LEU A 198 -11.33 1.66 6.47
CA LEU A 198 -10.34 1.39 7.51
C LEU A 198 -8.95 1.76 7.01
N ILE A 199 -8.17 2.34 7.91
CA ILE A 199 -6.78 2.70 7.70
C ILE A 199 -5.95 1.88 8.68
N TYR A 200 -5.13 0.99 8.14
CA TYR A 200 -4.14 0.24 8.90
C TYR A 200 -2.82 0.99 8.81
N ILE A 201 -2.21 1.37 9.94
CA ILE A 201 -0.92 2.08 9.95
C ILE A 201 0.07 1.43 10.91
N SER A 202 1.24 1.09 10.39
CA SER A 202 2.33 0.47 11.13
C SER A 202 3.15 1.50 11.92
N GLU A 203 3.90 1.03 12.92
CA GLU A 203 4.88 1.84 13.65
C GLU A 203 5.95 2.50 12.74
N ALA A 204 6.15 1.95 11.53
CA ALA A 204 7.07 2.49 10.53
C ALA A 204 6.47 3.68 9.74
N GLY A 205 5.16 3.91 9.86
CA GLY A 205 4.41 4.91 9.11
C GLY A 205 3.73 4.38 7.84
N SER A 206 4.08 3.16 7.40
CA SER A 206 3.39 2.49 6.28
C SER A 206 1.95 2.22 6.60
N PHE A 207 1.08 2.45 5.63
CA PHE A 207 -0.34 2.23 5.79
C PHE A 207 -0.97 1.56 4.57
N GLY A 208 -2.13 0.96 4.78
CA GLY A 208 -2.97 0.41 3.72
C GLY A 208 -4.46 0.63 4.04
N ILE A 209 -5.28 0.67 2.99
CA ILE A 209 -6.70 0.99 3.09
C ILE A 209 -7.57 -0.24 2.83
N SER A 210 -8.54 -0.48 3.70
CA SER A 210 -9.63 -1.44 3.46
C SER A 210 -10.92 -0.68 3.21
N ALA A 211 -11.42 -0.73 1.97
CA ALA A 211 -12.56 0.06 1.54
C ALA A 211 -13.84 -0.27 2.35
N GLY A 212 -14.57 0.78 2.76
CA GLY A 212 -15.79 0.72 3.61
C GLY A 212 -16.76 -0.38 3.24
N LYS A 213 -17.14 -0.45 1.96
CA LYS A 213 -18.16 -1.39 1.46
C LYS A 213 -17.68 -2.85 1.45
N LEU A 214 -16.39 -3.10 1.68
CA LEU A 214 -15.75 -4.41 1.61
C LEU A 214 -15.34 -4.98 2.97
N GLN A 215 -15.74 -4.34 4.06
CA GLN A 215 -15.44 -4.76 5.43
C GLN A 215 -16.45 -5.79 5.94
N GLY A 216 -15.99 -6.70 6.82
CA GLY A 216 -16.85 -7.49 7.71
C GLY A 216 -17.21 -6.75 9.01
N GLU A 217 -18.04 -7.38 9.83
CA GLU A 217 -18.39 -6.88 11.18
C GLU A 217 -17.21 -6.95 12.14
N LEU A 218 -16.98 -5.90 12.95
CA LEU A 218 -15.92 -5.80 13.97
C LEU A 218 -16.12 -6.78 15.14
N LYS A 219 -15.17 -7.70 15.37
CA LYS A 219 -15.31 -8.82 16.33
C LYS A 219 -14.42 -8.83 17.58
N GLY A 220 -13.58 -7.82 17.85
CA GLY A 220 -12.76 -7.75 19.08
C GLY A 220 -11.71 -8.86 19.26
N ASN A 221 -11.32 -9.53 18.18
CA ASN A 221 -10.45 -10.71 18.21
C ASN A 221 -8.99 -10.37 17.91
N GLU A 222 -8.07 -11.25 18.34
CA GLU A 222 -6.65 -11.16 18.01
C GLU A 222 -6.39 -11.51 16.52
N PRO A 223 -5.32 -10.98 15.90
CA PRO A 223 -4.98 -11.33 14.53
C PRO A 223 -4.53 -12.78 14.44
N LYS A 224 -5.05 -13.50 13.44
CA LYS A 224 -4.68 -14.88 13.17
C LYS A 224 -3.62 -14.96 12.09
N TRP A 225 -2.42 -15.43 12.44
CA TRP A 225 -1.38 -15.74 11.47
C TRP A 225 -1.85 -16.80 10.47
N GLN A 226 -1.54 -16.60 9.19
CA GLN A 226 -1.94 -17.50 8.10
C GLN A 226 -0.73 -18.28 7.56
N TYR A 227 0.28 -17.57 7.07
CA TYR A 227 1.52 -18.11 6.49
C TYR A 227 2.53 -16.96 6.30
N GLY A 228 3.75 -17.31 5.89
CA GLY A 228 4.76 -16.34 5.45
C GLY A 228 5.25 -16.62 4.04
N LEU A 229 5.74 -15.58 3.39
CA LEU A 229 6.29 -15.59 2.04
C LEU A 229 7.70 -14.97 2.07
N GLU A 230 8.54 -15.38 1.12
CA GLU A 230 9.83 -14.74 0.86
C GLU A 230 9.87 -14.36 -0.62
N LEU A 231 9.92 -13.06 -0.92
CA LEU A 231 9.91 -12.54 -2.29
C LEU A 231 11.31 -12.05 -2.66
N SER A 232 11.74 -12.29 -3.89
CA SER A 232 12.97 -11.70 -4.43
C SER A 232 12.64 -10.37 -5.08
N VAL A 233 13.44 -9.34 -4.84
CA VAL A 233 13.17 -7.99 -5.35
C VAL A 233 14.44 -7.45 -5.98
N ARG A 234 14.37 -7.15 -7.28
CA ARG A 234 15.50 -6.60 -8.02
C ARG A 234 15.60 -5.12 -7.79
N LYS A 235 16.82 -4.60 -7.88
CA LYS A 235 17.02 -3.15 -8.03
C LYS A 235 16.76 -2.74 -9.50
N ALA A 236 16.45 -1.46 -9.71
CA ALA A 236 16.36 -0.92 -11.07
C ALA A 236 17.64 -1.22 -11.87
N GLY A 237 17.46 -1.63 -13.14
CA GLY A 237 18.53 -2.06 -14.05
C GLY A 237 19.05 -3.49 -13.87
N GLU A 238 18.57 -4.27 -12.88
CA GLU A 238 18.95 -5.68 -12.74
C GLU A 238 18.12 -6.58 -13.66
N ALA A 239 18.76 -7.12 -14.69
CA ALA A 239 18.08 -7.87 -15.75
C ALA A 239 17.54 -9.24 -15.31
N LYS A 240 18.19 -9.91 -14.34
CA LYS A 240 17.85 -11.27 -13.91
C LYS A 240 18.06 -11.42 -12.41
N PHE A 241 17.26 -12.28 -11.78
CA PHE A 241 17.52 -12.72 -10.42
C PHE A 241 18.88 -13.42 -10.31
N SER A 242 19.56 -13.16 -9.21
CA SER A 242 20.84 -13.75 -8.83
C SER A 242 20.81 -14.15 -7.35
N LYS A 243 21.87 -14.82 -6.89
CA LYS A 243 22.03 -15.12 -5.46
C LYS A 243 22.13 -13.86 -4.58
N ASP A 244 22.49 -12.73 -5.19
CA ASP A 244 22.68 -11.44 -4.52
C ASP A 244 21.43 -10.56 -4.62
N THR A 245 20.38 -11.00 -5.34
CA THR A 245 19.09 -10.32 -5.35
C THR A 245 18.53 -10.29 -3.93
N LYS A 246 18.11 -9.10 -3.51
CA LYS A 246 17.51 -8.89 -2.19
C LYS A 246 16.27 -9.78 -2.04
N LYS A 247 16.12 -10.38 -0.86
CA LYS A 247 14.91 -11.09 -0.45
C LYS A 247 14.20 -10.34 0.67
N ILE A 248 12.88 -10.37 0.68
CA ILE A 248 12.04 -9.72 1.68
C ILE A 248 11.11 -10.76 2.28
N GLY A 249 11.14 -10.89 3.61
CA GLY A 249 10.16 -11.66 4.37
C GLY A 249 8.85 -10.91 4.49
N ILE A 250 7.74 -11.61 4.24
CA ILE A 250 6.36 -11.12 4.38
C ILE A 250 5.60 -12.10 5.26
N GLU A 251 4.89 -11.60 6.25
CA GLU A 251 3.90 -12.40 6.98
C GLU A 251 2.50 -11.97 6.60
N VAL A 252 1.60 -12.96 6.53
CA VAL A 252 0.19 -12.75 6.23
C VAL A 252 -0.62 -13.08 7.47
N PHE A 253 -1.38 -12.09 7.92
CA PHE A 253 -2.32 -12.21 9.04
C PHE A 253 -3.74 -11.98 8.56
N GLN A 254 -4.70 -12.62 9.21
CA GLN A 254 -6.10 -12.27 9.10
C GLN A 254 -6.47 -11.40 10.30
N ASP A 255 -6.97 -10.19 10.03
CA ASP A 255 -7.63 -9.38 11.05
C ASP A 255 -9.00 -10.01 11.34
N GLU A 256 -9.09 -10.82 12.39
CA GLU A 256 -10.33 -11.47 12.79
C GLU A 256 -11.43 -10.47 13.16
N ASN A 257 -11.09 -9.19 13.36
CA ASN A 257 -12.08 -8.16 13.56
C ASN A 257 -12.90 -7.90 12.32
N ASN A 258 -12.38 -7.97 11.09
CA ASN A 258 -13.18 -7.61 9.90
C ASN A 258 -12.93 -8.53 8.70
N GLY A 259 -12.17 -9.59 8.90
CA GLY A 259 -11.82 -10.59 7.91
C GLY A 259 -10.72 -10.15 6.93
N SER A 260 -10.21 -8.92 6.99
CA SER A 260 -9.18 -8.45 6.05
C SER A 260 -7.88 -9.24 6.20
N LEU A 261 -7.16 -9.44 5.10
CA LEU A 261 -5.78 -9.93 5.16
C LEU A 261 -4.82 -8.76 5.25
N ILE A 262 -3.82 -8.91 6.12
CA ILE A 262 -2.74 -7.97 6.33
C ILE A 262 -1.46 -8.66 5.84
N TYR A 263 -0.86 -8.09 4.80
CA TYR A 263 0.49 -8.46 4.36
C TYR A 263 1.46 -7.45 4.95
N ILE A 264 2.44 -7.92 5.71
CA ILE A 264 3.40 -7.04 6.37
C ILE A 264 4.84 -7.53 6.15
N THR A 265 5.72 -6.64 5.70
CA THR A 265 7.14 -6.94 5.49
C THR A 265 7.95 -6.80 6.78
N GLU A 266 9.14 -7.39 6.82
CA GLU A 266 10.15 -7.23 7.89
C GLU A 266 10.50 -5.75 8.20
N SER A 267 10.25 -4.84 7.26
CA SER A 267 10.48 -3.39 7.40
C SER A 267 9.28 -2.62 7.96
N GLY A 268 8.10 -3.26 8.04
CA GLY A 268 6.85 -2.62 8.43
C GLY A 268 6.02 -2.07 7.28
N ALA A 269 6.40 -2.29 6.02
CA ALA A 269 5.51 -2.01 4.88
C ALA A 269 4.25 -2.89 4.94
N VAL A 270 3.06 -2.31 4.73
CA VAL A 270 1.76 -2.99 4.90
C VAL A 270 0.90 -2.86 3.65
N ALA A 271 0.28 -3.97 3.25
CA ALA A 271 -0.80 -4.01 2.26
C ALA A 271 -2.03 -4.72 2.83
N ILE A 272 -3.22 -4.27 2.45
CA ILE A 272 -4.49 -4.76 3.01
C ILE A 272 -5.39 -5.31 1.91
N VAL A 273 -5.87 -6.54 2.10
CA VAL A 273 -6.95 -7.13 1.30
C VAL A 273 -8.24 -7.01 2.07
N PRO A 274 -9.26 -6.33 1.56
CA PRO A 274 -10.55 -6.23 2.26
C PRO A 274 -11.17 -7.59 2.53
N GLY A 275 -11.84 -7.75 3.68
CA GLY A 275 -12.37 -9.03 4.14
C GLY A 275 -13.30 -9.75 3.17
N LYS A 276 -14.10 -9.03 2.37
CA LYS A 276 -14.93 -9.66 1.31
C LYS A 276 -14.13 -10.31 0.17
N ASN A 277 -12.88 -9.88 -0.01
CA ASN A 277 -11.96 -10.39 -1.02
C ASN A 277 -10.89 -11.32 -0.43
N ALA A 278 -10.76 -11.33 0.90
CA ALA A 278 -9.82 -12.17 1.61
C ALA A 278 -10.19 -13.65 1.46
N LYS A 279 -9.21 -14.45 1.04
CA LYS A 279 -9.29 -15.92 1.13
C LYS A 279 -8.13 -16.39 1.99
N THR A 280 -8.44 -17.17 3.02
CA THR A 280 -7.43 -17.83 3.85
C THR A 280 -6.94 -19.09 3.15
N GLY A 281 -5.68 -19.47 3.37
CA GLY A 281 -5.14 -20.71 2.82
C GLY A 281 -5.84 -21.94 3.41
N ASP A 282 -5.71 -23.08 2.74
CA ASP A 282 -6.23 -24.39 3.15
C ASP A 282 -5.39 -25.07 4.25
N GLY A 283 -4.43 -24.35 4.83
CA GLY A 283 -3.51 -24.83 5.86
C GLY A 283 -2.19 -25.38 5.32
N LYS A 284 -2.02 -25.52 4.00
CA LYS A 284 -0.71 -25.82 3.39
C LYS A 284 -0.15 -24.55 2.76
N ALA A 285 0.81 -23.94 3.44
CA ALA A 285 1.50 -22.77 2.91
C ALA A 285 2.18 -23.12 1.58
N LYS A 286 1.76 -22.45 0.51
CA LYS A 286 2.39 -22.48 -0.81
C LYS A 286 3.33 -21.29 -0.94
N GLY A 287 4.40 -21.49 -1.69
CA GLY A 287 5.32 -20.40 -2.04
C GLY A 287 4.67 -19.42 -3.03
N PRO A 288 5.23 -18.20 -3.14
CA PRO A 288 4.81 -17.25 -4.16
C PRO A 288 5.26 -17.72 -5.55
N GLU A 289 4.43 -17.49 -6.56
CA GLU A 289 4.77 -17.68 -7.98
C GLU A 289 5.20 -16.35 -8.57
N PHE A 290 6.42 -16.26 -9.12
CA PHE A 290 6.84 -15.06 -9.85
C PHE A 290 6.08 -14.96 -11.17
N MET A 291 5.43 -13.82 -11.44
CA MET A 291 4.70 -13.57 -12.67
C MET A 291 5.58 -12.84 -13.67
N HIS A 292 5.97 -11.61 -13.33
CA HIS A 292 6.79 -10.72 -14.16
C HIS A 292 7.40 -9.62 -13.29
N GLY A 293 8.27 -8.80 -13.88
CA GLY A 293 8.73 -7.57 -13.26
C GLY A 293 8.77 -6.43 -14.25
N MET A 294 8.72 -5.22 -13.73
CA MET A 294 8.61 -3.99 -14.51
C MET A 294 9.47 -2.88 -13.90
N GLU A 295 9.89 -1.93 -14.72
CA GLU A 295 10.63 -0.75 -14.28
C GLU A 295 9.82 0.50 -14.61
N LEU A 296 9.38 1.22 -13.58
CA LEU A 296 8.51 2.40 -13.71
C LEU A 296 9.29 3.68 -13.52
N ALA A 297 9.22 4.58 -14.50
CA ALA A 297 9.74 5.93 -14.35
C ALA A 297 8.77 6.75 -13.48
N VAL A 298 9.28 7.52 -12.52
CA VAL A 298 8.45 8.33 -11.63
C VAL A 298 8.98 9.75 -11.55
N ARG A 299 8.19 10.70 -12.06
CA ARG A 299 8.49 12.13 -11.98
C ARG A 299 8.33 12.62 -10.55
N ARG A 300 9.19 13.55 -10.15
CA ARG A 300 8.99 14.32 -8.92
C ARG A 300 7.83 15.28 -9.11
N ALA A 301 7.27 15.73 -7.99
CA ALA A 301 6.24 16.77 -8.02
C ALA A 301 6.65 17.98 -8.88
N GLY A 302 5.78 18.39 -9.80
CA GLY A 302 6.00 19.53 -10.70
C GLY A 302 6.89 19.26 -11.92
N GLU A 303 7.51 18.08 -12.05
CA GLU A 303 8.20 17.69 -13.29
C GLU A 303 7.18 17.36 -14.39
N ARG A 304 7.38 17.91 -15.59
CA ARG A 304 6.45 17.70 -16.72
C ARG A 304 6.87 16.57 -17.64
N ASP A 305 8.17 16.42 -17.87
CA ASP A 305 8.70 15.51 -18.87
C ASP A 305 9.57 14.42 -18.22
N PHE A 306 9.56 13.24 -18.83
CA PHE A 306 10.53 12.21 -18.50
C PHE A 306 11.91 12.58 -19.05
N THR A 307 12.93 12.44 -18.22
CA THR A 307 14.34 12.66 -18.56
C THR A 307 15.13 11.39 -18.28
N LYS A 308 16.40 11.33 -18.71
CA LYS A 308 17.28 10.20 -18.38
C LYS A 308 17.60 10.13 -16.88
N GLU A 309 17.37 11.21 -16.15
CA GLU A 309 17.53 11.37 -14.70
C GLU A 309 16.25 11.04 -13.92
N THR A 310 15.12 10.85 -14.60
CA THR A 310 13.88 10.46 -13.92
C THR A 310 14.13 9.17 -13.15
N LYS A 311 13.77 9.19 -11.86
CA LYS A 311 13.89 8.05 -10.96
C LYS A 311 13.13 6.87 -11.55
N LYS A 312 13.72 5.69 -11.45
CA LYS A 312 13.08 4.44 -11.84
C LYS A 312 12.92 3.51 -10.64
N ILE A 313 11.78 2.84 -10.57
CA ILE A 313 11.44 1.89 -9.50
C ILE A 313 11.22 0.54 -10.15
N SER A 314 11.96 -0.48 -9.69
CA SER A 314 11.70 -1.87 -10.07
C SER A 314 10.53 -2.38 -9.25
N ILE A 315 9.58 -3.03 -9.90
CA ILE A 315 8.47 -3.72 -9.25
C ILE A 315 8.50 -5.17 -9.70
N GLU A 316 8.51 -6.08 -8.75
CA GLU A 316 8.27 -7.49 -9.01
C GLU A 316 6.82 -7.84 -8.69
N VAL A 317 6.24 -8.66 -9.56
CA VAL A 317 4.84 -9.10 -9.46
C VAL A 317 4.83 -10.59 -9.17
N TYR A 318 4.19 -10.95 -8.06
CA TYR A 318 4.05 -12.33 -7.61
C TYR A 318 2.59 -12.70 -7.50
N LYS A 319 2.24 -13.96 -7.70
CA LYS A 319 0.97 -14.53 -7.30
C LYS A 319 1.16 -15.29 -5.99
N ASP A 320 0.36 -14.94 -5.01
CA ASP A 320 0.22 -15.68 -3.77
C ASP A 320 -0.63 -16.93 -4.03
N GLU A 321 0.01 -18.08 -4.16
CA GLU A 321 -0.66 -19.35 -4.44
C GLU A 321 -1.64 -19.81 -3.33
N ASN A 322 -1.58 -19.19 -2.14
CA ASN A 322 -2.48 -19.50 -1.03
C ASN A 322 -3.89 -18.92 -1.22
N ASN A 323 -4.02 -17.81 -1.97
CA ASN A 323 -5.30 -17.12 -2.15
C ASN A 323 -5.51 -16.45 -3.52
N SER A 324 -4.56 -16.63 -4.43
CA SER A 324 -4.52 -16.04 -5.77
C SER A 324 -4.43 -14.51 -5.79
N ASN A 325 -3.95 -13.89 -4.71
CA ASN A 325 -3.68 -12.46 -4.73
C ASN A 325 -2.38 -12.16 -5.48
N VAL A 326 -2.40 -11.16 -6.34
CA VAL A 326 -1.25 -10.54 -6.99
C VAL A 326 -0.57 -9.58 -6.01
N ILE A 327 0.72 -9.76 -5.80
CA ILE A 327 1.57 -8.96 -4.94
C ILE A 327 2.47 -8.10 -5.83
N TYR A 328 2.44 -6.80 -5.63
CA TYR A 328 3.37 -5.84 -6.20
C TYR A 328 4.37 -5.42 -5.10
N ILE A 329 5.66 -5.61 -5.35
CA ILE A 329 6.71 -5.28 -4.39
C ILE A 329 7.90 -4.56 -5.05
N SER A 330 8.43 -3.54 -4.38
CA SER A 330 9.60 -2.76 -4.80
C SER A 330 10.60 -2.52 -3.68
#